data_AF-A0A2H0KZB8-F1
#
_entry.id   AF-A0A2H0KZB8-F1
#
_cell.length_a   1.000
_cell.length_b   1.000
_cell.length_c   1.000
_cell.angle_alpha   90.00
_cell.angle_beta   90.00
_cell.angle_gamma   90.00
#
_symmetry.space_group_name_H-M   'P 1'
#
loop_
_entity.id
_entity.type
_entity.pdbx_description
1 polymer ?
#
loop_
_entity_poly.entity_id
_entity_poly.type
_entity_poly.pdbx_seq_one_letter_code
_entity_poly.pdbx_strand_id
1 'polypeptide(L)'
;MFSRAVHAPEFPKGLTWLNTKQPLTIEQLKGHVVLLDFWTYCCINCIHVLPDLKWLEHKYADKPFVVIGVHAAKFANEKDDRNIESAIARYEIEHPVVVDNDHRIWDEYAIHSWPSFILLDTEGRVATKASGEGLRDALDEAIGKLLQQAEKDGALADEPLDLKPPTPIAAHLLKFPGKISFSEGGQYLHIADSNHNRILRCKMKSDTEAEVVEIIGSGDAGAKDGSFEEAMFFRPQGVRAVGHKLYVSDTENHLIREVDIQARTVTTIAGTGTQALGRLQSGPGTHVALNSPWDIAYHNDSLYIAMAGSHQIARLDLNTKDIEPYAGNGRENIVDDFRMNAQLAQPSGISVHDDYLYFADSEVSALRRIGFEDEQVETLIGHGLFDYGHHDGDFAQARLQHALGVSATSSAIYIADTYNHAIRRADLKTRRITTIVGKKDEKGNDRGASCMIGDKACDILPLYEPNDVVARGKKLYISDTNNHLIRLFDLEKMTLEDVKIS
;
A
#
# COMPACT_ATOMS: atom_id res chain seq x y z
N MET A 1 -1.03 -11.52 -47.51
CA MET A 1 -1.35 -10.64 -46.37
C MET A 1 -0.05 -10.45 -45.61
N PHE A 2 0.56 -9.27 -45.61
CA PHE A 2 1.79 -9.04 -44.84
C PHE A 2 1.40 -8.98 -43.36
N SER A 3 1.45 -10.12 -42.67
CA SER A 3 1.55 -10.12 -41.21
C SER A 3 2.90 -9.51 -40.88
N ARG A 4 2.94 -8.21 -40.56
CA ARG A 4 4.14 -7.60 -40.00
C ARG A 4 4.13 -7.92 -38.52
N ALA A 5 4.85 -8.98 -38.15
CA ALA A 5 5.15 -9.24 -36.76
C ALA A 5 5.86 -8.01 -36.16
N VAL A 6 5.41 -7.58 -34.99
CA VAL A 6 6.08 -6.53 -34.22
C VAL A 6 7.06 -7.22 -33.30
N HIS A 7 8.35 -7.00 -33.52
CA HIS A 7 9.39 -7.52 -32.63
C HIS A 7 9.50 -6.64 -31.38
N ALA A 8 9.73 -7.28 -30.25
CA ALA A 8 10.10 -6.63 -29.01
C ALA A 8 11.39 -5.82 -29.22
N PRO A 9 11.42 -4.53 -28.84
CA PRO A 9 12.68 -3.79 -28.74
C PRO A 9 13.57 -4.40 -27.65
N GLU A 10 14.88 -4.27 -27.84
CA GLU A 10 15.86 -4.73 -26.84
C GLU A 10 15.78 -3.91 -25.56
N PHE A 11 15.99 -4.53 -24.41
CA PHE A 11 16.06 -3.80 -23.15
C PHE A 11 17.21 -2.77 -23.19
N PRO A 12 16.93 -1.51 -22.81
CA PRO A 12 17.96 -0.50 -22.79
C PRO A 12 19.15 -0.88 -21.91
N LYS A 13 20.37 -0.64 -22.41
CA LYS A 13 21.60 -0.89 -21.65
C LYS A 13 21.70 0.07 -20.46
N GLY A 14 22.29 -0.44 -19.38
CA GLY A 14 22.61 0.34 -18.17
C GLY A 14 21.46 0.49 -17.18
N LEU A 15 20.33 -0.18 -17.39
CA LEU A 15 19.25 -0.25 -16.40
C LEU A 15 19.63 -1.16 -15.23
N THR A 16 19.14 -0.82 -14.03
CA THR A 16 19.23 -1.70 -12.86
C THR A 16 18.28 -2.87 -13.05
N TRP A 17 18.74 -4.07 -12.67
CA TRP A 17 17.95 -5.28 -12.64
C TRP A 17 18.00 -5.91 -11.24
N LEU A 18 16.83 -6.30 -10.75
CA LEU A 18 16.60 -6.98 -9.48
C LEU A 18 16.09 -8.40 -9.75
N ASN A 19 16.27 -9.31 -8.80
CA ASN A 19 15.90 -10.74 -8.92
C ASN A 19 16.51 -11.47 -10.14
N THR A 20 17.66 -11.01 -10.62
CA THR A 20 18.47 -11.70 -11.63
C THR A 20 19.96 -11.58 -11.31
N LYS A 21 20.78 -12.48 -11.85
CA LYS A 21 22.25 -12.45 -11.70
C LYS A 21 22.90 -11.43 -12.62
N GLN A 22 22.29 -11.18 -13.78
CA GLN A 22 22.77 -10.28 -14.84
C GLN A 22 21.56 -9.67 -15.56
N PRO A 23 21.69 -8.48 -16.18
CA PRO A 23 20.65 -7.93 -17.04
C PRO A 23 20.21 -8.92 -18.13
N LEU A 24 18.89 -9.08 -18.31
CA LEU A 24 18.34 -9.92 -19.37
C LEU A 24 18.33 -9.16 -20.70
N THR A 25 18.33 -9.92 -21.80
CA THR A 25 18.24 -9.42 -23.18
C THR A 25 17.16 -10.18 -23.95
N ILE A 26 16.53 -9.54 -24.94
CA ILE A 26 15.52 -10.20 -25.79
C ILE A 26 16.10 -11.45 -26.48
N GLU A 27 17.39 -11.44 -26.82
CA GLU A 27 18.05 -12.61 -27.41
C GLU A 27 18.10 -13.81 -26.44
N GLN A 28 18.39 -13.57 -25.16
CA GLN A 28 18.38 -14.63 -24.13
C GLN A 28 16.98 -15.17 -23.85
N LEU A 29 15.94 -14.38 -24.14
CA LEU A 29 14.55 -14.76 -23.95
C LEU A 29 13.99 -15.59 -25.10
N LYS A 30 14.74 -15.81 -26.19
CA LYS A 30 14.31 -16.73 -27.24
C LYS A 30 14.06 -18.12 -26.67
N GLY A 31 13.03 -18.76 -27.20
CA GLY A 31 12.55 -20.04 -26.69
C GLY A 31 11.65 -19.95 -25.46
N HIS A 32 11.47 -18.76 -24.88
CA HIS A 32 10.57 -18.52 -23.75
C HIS A 32 9.35 -17.71 -24.17
N VAL A 33 8.19 -18.02 -23.59
CA VAL A 33 7.05 -17.08 -23.58
C VAL A 33 7.29 -16.08 -22.45
N VAL A 34 7.18 -14.79 -22.74
CA VAL A 34 7.54 -13.73 -21.79
C VAL A 34 6.34 -12.84 -21.54
N LEU A 35 5.99 -12.62 -20.28
CA LEU A 35 5.00 -11.63 -19.87
C LEU A 35 5.73 -10.43 -19.25
N LEU A 36 5.72 -9.29 -19.93
CA LEU A 36 6.16 -8.03 -19.34
C LEU A 36 5.00 -7.41 -18.56
N ASP A 37 5.22 -7.10 -17.28
CA ASP A 37 4.28 -6.39 -16.41
C ASP A 37 4.80 -4.96 -16.17
N PHE A 38 4.10 -3.95 -16.66
CA PHE A 38 4.45 -2.54 -16.45
C PHE A 38 3.74 -2.03 -15.20
N TRP A 39 4.49 -1.86 -14.12
CA TRP A 39 3.94 -1.66 -12.78
C TRP A 39 4.69 -0.58 -11.99
N THR A 40 4.08 -0.13 -10.90
CA THR A 40 4.68 0.75 -9.89
C THR A 40 4.08 0.37 -8.54
N TYR A 41 4.85 0.41 -7.45
CA TYR A 41 4.41 -0.20 -6.17
C TYR A 41 3.47 0.68 -5.35
N CYS A 42 3.30 1.95 -5.70
CA CYS A 42 2.32 2.83 -5.05
C CYS A 42 0.87 2.51 -5.44
N CYS A 43 0.69 1.99 -6.65
CA CYS A 43 -0.60 1.89 -7.32
C CYS A 43 -1.35 0.63 -6.87
N ILE A 44 -2.53 0.84 -6.28
CA ILE A 44 -3.36 -0.27 -5.80
C ILE A 44 -3.72 -1.27 -6.90
N ASN A 45 -3.93 -0.75 -8.12
CA ASN A 45 -4.24 -1.56 -9.29
C ASN A 45 -3.08 -2.51 -9.66
N CYS A 46 -1.83 -2.07 -9.47
CA CYS A 46 -0.66 -2.93 -9.67
C CYS A 46 -0.55 -3.99 -8.58
N ILE A 47 -0.86 -3.63 -7.33
CA ILE A 47 -0.79 -4.58 -6.21
C ILE A 47 -1.79 -5.73 -6.43
N HIS A 48 -3.00 -5.44 -6.90
CA HIS A 48 -4.03 -6.44 -7.16
C HIS A 48 -3.64 -7.53 -8.17
N VAL A 49 -2.76 -7.23 -9.13
CA VAL A 49 -2.35 -8.22 -10.13
C VAL A 49 -1.19 -9.11 -9.67
N LEU A 50 -0.49 -8.76 -8.59
CA LEU A 50 0.66 -9.54 -8.12
C LEU A 50 0.29 -10.98 -7.71
N PRO A 51 -0.85 -11.25 -7.02
CA PRO A 51 -1.29 -12.62 -6.76
C PRO A 51 -1.60 -13.41 -8.05
N ASP A 52 -2.15 -12.73 -9.07
CA ASP A 52 -2.44 -13.35 -10.36
C ASP A 52 -1.15 -13.72 -11.11
N LEU A 53 -0.14 -12.83 -11.08
CA LEU A 53 1.19 -13.10 -11.64
C LEU A 53 1.86 -14.27 -10.92
N LYS A 54 1.84 -14.27 -9.58
CA LYS A 54 2.39 -15.37 -8.77
C LYS A 54 1.72 -16.71 -9.09
N TRP A 55 0.41 -16.70 -9.32
CA TRP A 55 -0.32 -17.89 -9.73
C TRP A 55 0.11 -18.39 -11.12
N LEU A 56 0.29 -17.49 -12.09
CA LEU A 56 0.77 -17.82 -13.43
C LEU A 56 2.19 -18.38 -13.40
N GLU A 57 3.10 -17.75 -12.64
CA GLU A 57 4.47 -18.21 -12.42
C GLU A 57 4.48 -19.63 -11.86
N HIS A 58 3.67 -19.91 -10.83
CA HIS A 58 3.59 -21.25 -10.24
C HIS A 58 2.96 -22.28 -11.19
N LYS A 59 1.92 -21.90 -11.95
CA LYS A 59 1.26 -22.79 -12.91
C LYS A 59 2.19 -23.25 -14.03
N TYR A 60 3.06 -22.36 -14.50
CA TYR A 60 3.95 -22.60 -15.64
C TYR A 60 5.42 -22.79 -15.23
N ALA A 61 5.69 -23.10 -13.96
CA ALA A 61 7.05 -23.22 -13.42
C ALA A 61 7.91 -24.31 -14.10
N ASP A 62 7.30 -25.30 -14.73
CA ASP A 62 7.97 -26.38 -15.48
C ASP A 62 8.07 -26.10 -16.99
N LYS A 63 7.66 -24.91 -17.44
CA LYS A 63 7.70 -24.49 -18.85
C LYS A 63 8.68 -23.34 -19.05
N PRO A 64 9.20 -23.14 -20.28
CA PRO A 64 9.93 -21.93 -20.66
C PRO A 64 9.02 -20.69 -20.69
N PHE A 65 8.60 -20.25 -19.51
CA PHE A 65 7.77 -19.08 -19.27
C PHE A 65 8.43 -18.21 -18.21
N VAL A 66 8.39 -16.89 -18.39
CA VAL A 66 8.91 -15.93 -17.43
C VAL A 66 8.06 -14.67 -17.39
N VAL A 67 7.79 -14.18 -16.19
CA VAL A 67 7.28 -12.83 -15.96
C VAL A 67 8.48 -11.89 -15.76
N ILE A 68 8.43 -10.69 -16.33
CA ILE A 68 9.42 -9.63 -16.06
C ILE A 68 8.67 -8.37 -15.67
N GLY A 69 8.86 -7.92 -14.43
CA GLY A 69 8.32 -6.66 -13.96
C GLY A 69 9.13 -5.49 -14.51
N VAL A 70 8.53 -4.66 -15.36
CA VAL A 70 9.06 -3.36 -15.77
C VAL A 70 8.57 -2.32 -14.78
N HIS A 71 9.36 -2.04 -13.74
CA HIS A 71 9.02 -1.04 -12.75
C HIS A 71 9.21 0.36 -13.33
N ALA A 72 8.09 1.03 -13.61
CA ALA A 72 8.04 2.38 -14.16
C ALA A 72 7.46 3.32 -13.11
N ALA A 73 8.33 4.01 -12.37
CA ALA A 73 7.96 4.84 -11.23
C ALA A 73 6.94 5.94 -11.57
N LYS A 74 5.91 6.11 -10.72
CA LYS A 74 5.00 7.27 -10.75
C LYS A 74 5.55 8.43 -9.91
N PHE A 75 6.06 8.13 -8.72
CA PHE A 75 6.60 9.08 -7.74
C PHE A 75 8.12 9.12 -7.74
N ALA A 76 8.69 10.24 -7.28
CA ALA A 76 10.14 10.41 -7.19
C ALA A 76 10.80 9.38 -6.24
N ASN A 77 10.14 9.06 -5.12
CA ASN A 77 10.60 8.07 -4.14
C ASN A 77 10.74 6.66 -4.73
N GLU A 78 9.87 6.29 -5.68
CA GLU A 78 9.90 4.96 -6.30
C GLU A 78 11.08 4.78 -7.25
N LYS A 79 11.87 5.83 -7.53
CA LYS A 79 13.08 5.75 -8.36
C LYS A 79 14.30 5.23 -7.62
N ASP A 80 14.29 5.18 -6.29
CA ASP A 80 15.41 4.63 -5.49
C ASP A 80 15.33 3.10 -5.46
N ASP A 81 16.38 2.43 -5.96
CA ASP A 81 16.47 0.97 -6.04
C ASP A 81 16.18 0.28 -4.68
N ARG A 82 16.58 0.88 -3.55
CA ARG A 82 16.37 0.29 -2.21
C ARG A 82 14.89 0.27 -1.81
N ASN A 83 14.13 1.27 -2.27
CA ASN A 83 12.70 1.36 -2.04
C ASN A 83 11.97 0.31 -2.87
N ILE A 84 12.40 0.12 -4.12
CA ILE A 84 11.91 -0.95 -5.00
C ILE A 84 12.23 -2.31 -4.40
N GLU A 85 13.45 -2.54 -3.90
CA GLU A 85 13.83 -3.79 -3.20
C GLU A 85 12.93 -4.04 -1.98
N SER A 86 12.63 -2.99 -1.21
CA SER A 86 11.72 -3.08 -0.06
C SER A 86 10.29 -3.39 -0.50
N ALA A 87 9.83 -2.84 -1.62
CA ALA A 87 8.53 -3.15 -2.21
C ALA A 87 8.47 -4.59 -2.75
N ILE A 88 9.51 -5.07 -3.45
CA ILE A 88 9.64 -6.46 -3.91
C ILE A 88 9.57 -7.41 -2.71
N ALA A 89 10.30 -7.11 -1.64
CA ALA A 89 10.35 -7.96 -0.47
C ALA A 89 9.05 -7.88 0.35
N ARG A 90 8.41 -6.70 0.39
CA ARG A 90 7.07 -6.51 0.94
C ARG A 90 6.10 -7.35 0.14
N TYR A 91 5.90 -7.14 -1.15
CA TYR A 91 4.90 -7.86 -1.98
C TYR A 91 5.30 -9.27 -2.41
N GLU A 92 6.46 -9.76 -1.97
CA GLU A 92 6.96 -11.11 -2.22
C GLU A 92 7.02 -11.43 -3.72
N ILE A 93 7.51 -10.45 -4.49
CA ILE A 93 7.72 -10.54 -5.94
C ILE A 93 8.96 -11.41 -6.20
N GLU A 94 8.76 -12.50 -6.94
CA GLU A 94 9.79 -13.51 -7.20
C GLU A 94 10.43 -13.36 -8.59
N HIS A 95 9.68 -12.87 -9.57
CA HIS A 95 10.19 -12.62 -10.91
C HIS A 95 11.26 -11.52 -10.98
N PRO A 96 12.06 -11.49 -12.07
CA PRO A 96 12.97 -10.41 -12.41
C PRO A 96 12.26 -9.07 -12.52
N VAL A 97 12.90 -8.01 -12.04
CA VAL A 97 12.41 -6.64 -12.16
C VAL A 97 13.48 -5.78 -12.82
N VAL A 98 13.10 -5.08 -13.89
CA VAL A 98 13.93 -4.03 -14.51
C VAL A 98 13.42 -2.67 -14.07
N VAL A 99 14.33 -1.79 -13.64
CA VAL A 99 14.00 -0.44 -13.17
C VAL A 99 14.04 0.54 -14.34
N ASP A 100 12.88 1.03 -14.76
CA ASP A 100 12.69 1.93 -15.90
C ASP A 100 12.33 3.35 -15.46
N ASN A 101 13.20 3.97 -14.65
CA ASN A 101 12.98 5.29 -14.03
C ASN A 101 12.81 6.46 -15.01
N ASP A 102 13.26 6.28 -16.25
CA ASP A 102 13.18 7.26 -17.33
C ASP A 102 12.11 6.87 -18.37
N HIS A 103 11.28 5.87 -18.07
CA HIS A 103 10.19 5.38 -18.93
C HIS A 103 10.64 5.00 -20.36
N ARG A 104 11.87 4.50 -20.51
CA ARG A 104 12.44 4.16 -21.82
C ARG A 104 11.77 2.91 -22.40
N ILE A 105 11.60 1.87 -21.60
CA ILE A 105 10.89 0.65 -22.01
C ILE A 105 9.41 0.98 -22.15
N TRP A 106 8.84 1.70 -21.18
CA TRP A 106 7.46 2.17 -21.20
C TRP A 106 7.09 2.89 -22.51
N ASP A 107 7.93 3.82 -22.97
CA ASP A 107 7.74 4.59 -24.21
C ASP A 107 7.90 3.71 -25.46
N GLU A 108 8.89 2.82 -25.48
CA GLU A 108 9.12 1.92 -26.61
C GLU A 108 7.95 0.96 -26.87
N TYR A 109 7.24 0.54 -25.80
CA TYR A 109 6.03 -0.27 -25.88
C TYR A 109 4.72 0.57 -25.94
N ALA A 110 4.82 1.90 -25.96
CA ALA A 110 3.72 2.85 -25.96
C ALA A 110 2.70 2.56 -24.83
N ILE A 111 3.18 2.35 -23.61
CA ILE A 111 2.35 2.11 -22.44
C ILE A 111 1.74 3.44 -21.95
N HIS A 112 0.52 3.39 -21.43
CA HIS A 112 -0.23 4.60 -21.01
C HIS A 112 -0.99 4.44 -19.69
N SER A 113 -0.88 3.28 -19.03
CA SER A 113 -1.59 2.99 -17.79
C SER A 113 -0.90 1.92 -16.97
N TRP A 114 -1.01 2.03 -15.66
CA TRP A 114 -0.59 1.01 -14.71
C TRP A 114 -1.81 0.20 -14.22
N PRO A 115 -1.71 -1.14 -14.08
CA PRO A 115 -0.72 -2.00 -14.73
C PRO A 115 -0.99 -2.15 -16.23
N SER A 116 0.02 -2.57 -16.99
CA SER A 116 -0.14 -3.02 -18.38
C SER A 116 0.71 -4.25 -18.67
N PHE A 117 0.25 -5.10 -19.57
CA PHE A 117 0.88 -6.36 -19.92
C PHE A 117 1.26 -6.41 -21.40
N ILE A 118 2.47 -6.89 -21.68
CA ILE A 118 2.90 -7.27 -23.03
C ILE A 118 3.31 -8.74 -23.01
N LEU A 119 2.62 -9.55 -23.80
CA LEU A 119 2.94 -10.96 -23.97
C LEU A 119 3.78 -11.15 -25.23
N LEU A 120 4.97 -11.72 -25.08
CA LEU A 120 5.88 -12.06 -26.18
C LEU A 120 5.85 -13.57 -26.43
N ASP A 121 5.93 -13.95 -27.70
CA ASP A 121 6.16 -15.34 -28.10
C ASP A 121 7.64 -15.75 -28.02
N THR A 122 7.95 -17.01 -28.33
CA THR A 122 9.29 -17.59 -28.25
C THR A 122 10.30 -17.01 -29.24
N GLU A 123 9.87 -16.19 -30.21
CA GLU A 123 10.75 -15.47 -31.13
C GLU A 123 10.95 -14.00 -30.72
N GLY A 124 10.37 -13.57 -29.59
CA GLY A 124 10.40 -12.19 -29.13
C GLY A 124 9.46 -11.29 -29.93
N ARG A 125 8.35 -11.82 -30.47
CA ARG A 125 7.33 -11.03 -31.16
C ARG A 125 6.17 -10.72 -30.20
N VAL A 126 5.62 -9.52 -30.29
CA VAL A 126 4.46 -9.11 -29.49
C VAL A 126 3.23 -9.89 -29.95
N ALA A 127 2.72 -10.76 -29.08
CA ALA A 127 1.53 -11.56 -29.31
C ALA A 127 0.26 -10.83 -28.83
N THR A 128 0.31 -10.26 -27.63
CA THR A 128 -0.84 -9.57 -27.00
C THR A 128 -0.37 -8.36 -26.20
N LYS A 129 -1.21 -7.32 -26.16
CA LYS A 129 -1.11 -6.17 -25.24
C LYS A 129 -2.43 -6.04 -24.48
N ALA A 130 -2.37 -5.85 -23.17
CA ALA A 130 -3.53 -5.63 -22.32
C ALA A 130 -3.21 -4.61 -21.21
N SER A 131 -4.23 -4.02 -20.58
CA SER A 131 -4.07 -3.02 -19.53
C SER A 131 -5.16 -3.16 -18.47
N GLY A 132 -4.82 -2.83 -17.22
CA GLY A 132 -5.72 -2.93 -16.07
C GLY A 132 -5.70 -4.29 -15.38
N GLU A 133 -6.68 -4.50 -14.50
CA GLU A 133 -6.76 -5.65 -13.58
C GLU A 133 -7.76 -6.71 -14.02
N GLY A 134 -7.79 -7.84 -13.30
CA GLY A 134 -8.78 -8.92 -13.50
C GLY A 134 -8.55 -9.71 -14.79
N LEU A 135 -7.31 -9.72 -15.28
CA LEU A 135 -6.92 -10.32 -16.55
C LEU A 135 -6.30 -11.72 -16.43
N ARG A 136 -6.19 -12.29 -15.22
CA ARG A 136 -5.52 -13.59 -14.99
C ARG A 136 -5.94 -14.67 -15.98
N ASP A 137 -7.24 -14.93 -16.09
CA ASP A 137 -7.74 -16.04 -16.91
C ASP A 137 -7.49 -15.79 -18.41
N ALA A 138 -7.53 -14.54 -18.85
CA ALA A 138 -7.20 -14.16 -20.23
C ALA A 138 -5.69 -14.28 -20.52
N LEU A 139 -4.84 -13.90 -19.58
CA LEU A 139 -3.39 -14.07 -19.66
C LEU A 139 -3.03 -15.56 -19.66
N ASP A 140 -3.64 -16.36 -18.77
CA ASP A 140 -3.48 -17.81 -18.68
C ASP A 140 -3.78 -18.50 -20.01
N GLU A 141 -4.94 -18.19 -20.61
CA GLU A 141 -5.32 -18.75 -21.90
C GLU A 141 -4.32 -18.38 -23.01
N ALA A 142 -3.88 -17.12 -23.05
CA ALA A 142 -2.93 -16.63 -24.05
C ALA A 142 -1.54 -17.28 -23.90
N ILE A 143 -1.02 -17.36 -22.67
CA ILE A 143 0.26 -18.01 -22.35
C ILE A 143 0.20 -19.50 -22.73
N GLY A 144 -0.85 -20.20 -22.31
CA GLY A 144 -1.03 -21.62 -22.62
C GLY A 144 -1.07 -21.92 -24.11
N LYS A 145 -1.73 -21.05 -24.90
CA LYS A 145 -1.76 -21.18 -26.38
C LYS A 145 -0.38 -21.01 -27.01
N LEU A 146 0.40 -20.02 -26.57
CA LEU A 146 1.75 -19.79 -27.09
C LEU A 146 2.69 -20.95 -26.75
N LEU A 147 2.65 -21.41 -25.50
CA LEU A 147 3.46 -22.55 -25.05
C LEU A 147 3.12 -23.83 -25.82
N GLN A 148 1.83 -24.13 -25.99
CA GLN A 148 1.40 -25.32 -26.74
C GLN A 148 1.80 -25.25 -28.21
N GLN A 149 1.73 -24.06 -28.82
CA GLN A 149 2.15 -23.87 -30.20
C GLN A 149 3.67 -24.02 -30.35
N ALA A 150 4.44 -23.38 -29.47
CA ALA A 150 5.90 -23.48 -29.47
C ALA A 150 6.39 -24.91 -29.22
N GLU A 151 5.69 -25.70 -28.39
CA GLU A 151 6.00 -27.11 -28.17
C GLU A 151 5.84 -27.93 -29.47
N LYS A 152 4.76 -27.70 -30.23
CA LYS A 152 4.54 -28.36 -31.52
C LYS A 152 5.59 -27.98 -32.56
N ASP A 153 6.04 -26.73 -32.51
CA ASP A 153 7.00 -26.18 -33.47
C ASP A 153 8.46 -26.49 -33.08
N GLY A 154 8.70 -27.11 -31.92
CA GLY A 154 10.04 -27.39 -31.41
C GLY A 154 10.82 -26.10 -31.09
N ALA A 155 10.12 -25.04 -30.72
CA ALA A 155 10.65 -23.70 -30.53
C ALA A 155 10.80 -23.30 -29.05
N LEU A 156 10.63 -24.25 -28.13
CA LEU A 156 10.82 -24.03 -26.69
C LEU A 156 12.31 -24.16 -26.32
N ALA A 157 12.77 -23.36 -25.36
CA ALA A 157 14.08 -23.53 -24.76
C ALA A 157 14.16 -24.86 -23.98
N ASP A 158 15.34 -25.48 -23.97
CA ASP A 158 15.57 -26.76 -23.29
C ASP A 158 15.52 -26.63 -21.75
N GLU A 159 15.89 -25.46 -21.22
CA GLU A 159 15.91 -25.16 -19.78
C GLU A 159 15.28 -23.79 -19.48
N PRO A 160 14.62 -23.62 -18.31
CA PRO A 160 14.20 -22.30 -17.83
C PRO A 160 15.38 -21.35 -17.59
N LEU A 161 15.11 -20.05 -17.54
CA LEU A 161 16.11 -19.03 -17.24
C LEU A 161 16.70 -19.23 -15.83
N ASP A 162 18.02 -19.05 -15.71
CA ASP A 162 18.74 -19.04 -14.44
C ASP A 162 18.53 -17.71 -13.70
N LEU A 163 17.41 -17.62 -12.99
CA LEU A 163 17.01 -16.45 -12.22
C LEU A 163 17.60 -16.46 -10.80
N LYS A 164 17.70 -15.28 -10.18
CA LYS A 164 18.15 -15.16 -8.80
C LYS A 164 16.91 -15.09 -7.90
N PRO A 165 16.76 -15.97 -6.89
CA PRO A 165 15.65 -15.84 -5.95
C PRO A 165 15.73 -14.49 -5.22
N PRO A 166 14.59 -13.95 -4.75
CA PRO A 166 14.57 -12.73 -3.96
C PRO A 166 15.48 -12.83 -2.73
N THR A 167 16.05 -11.69 -2.34
CA THR A 167 16.88 -11.63 -1.14
C THR A 167 15.99 -11.80 0.10
N PRO A 168 16.23 -12.79 0.98
CA PRO A 168 15.45 -12.94 2.19
C PRO A 168 15.64 -11.74 3.11
N ILE A 169 14.55 -11.20 3.65
CA ILE A 169 14.61 -10.21 4.72
C ILE A 169 15.03 -10.91 6.01
N ALA A 170 15.88 -10.25 6.80
CA ALA A 170 16.23 -10.75 8.13
C ALA A 170 14.98 -10.94 9.00
N ALA A 171 15.01 -11.95 9.87
CA ALA A 171 13.91 -12.16 10.81
C ALA A 171 13.86 -11.01 11.83
N HIS A 172 12.77 -10.26 11.83
CA HIS A 172 12.46 -9.19 12.77
C HIS A 172 11.22 -9.56 13.59
N LEU A 173 11.00 -8.92 14.74
CA LEU A 173 9.77 -9.12 15.50
C LEU A 173 8.54 -8.65 14.72
N LEU A 174 8.65 -7.47 14.10
CA LEU A 174 7.68 -6.92 13.16
C LEU A 174 8.19 -7.09 11.74
N LYS A 175 7.30 -7.25 10.77
CA LYS A 175 7.62 -7.29 9.35
C LYS A 175 6.66 -6.37 8.60
N PHE A 176 7.18 -5.23 8.15
CA PHE A 176 6.41 -4.16 7.51
C PHE A 176 5.12 -3.80 8.26
N PRO A 177 5.21 -3.32 9.52
CA PRO A 177 4.02 -2.94 10.26
C PRO A 177 3.27 -1.82 9.52
N GLY A 178 1.98 -2.05 9.25
CA GLY A 178 1.14 -1.16 8.46
C GLY A 178 0.57 0.00 9.28
N LYS A 179 -0.34 -0.33 10.20
CA LYS A 179 -1.10 0.63 11.01
C LYS A 179 -1.08 0.28 12.49
N ILE A 180 -1.34 1.27 13.33
CA ILE A 180 -1.40 1.11 14.78
C ILE A 180 -2.65 1.76 15.40
N SER A 181 -3.10 1.22 16.53
CA SER A 181 -4.16 1.84 17.33
C SER A 181 -4.00 1.55 18.81
N PHE A 182 -4.39 2.50 19.65
CA PHE A 182 -4.40 2.30 21.10
C PHE A 182 -5.78 1.90 21.59
N SER A 183 -5.85 1.12 22.67
CA SER A 183 -7.08 0.94 23.43
C SER A 183 -7.56 2.28 24.01
N GLU A 184 -8.82 2.34 24.44
CA GLU A 184 -9.26 3.42 25.32
C GLU A 184 -8.35 3.48 26.57
N GLY A 185 -7.97 4.70 26.98
CA GLY A 185 -6.94 4.93 28.02
C GLY A 185 -5.50 4.59 27.60
N GLY A 186 -5.30 3.89 26.48
CA GLY A 186 -4.04 3.53 25.84
C GLY A 186 -3.08 2.71 26.70
N GLN A 187 -3.64 1.77 27.45
CA GLN A 187 -2.88 0.72 28.12
C GLN A 187 -2.35 -0.35 27.15
N TYR A 188 -3.03 -0.51 26.00
CA TYR A 188 -2.63 -1.42 24.94
C TYR A 188 -2.38 -0.67 23.64
N LEU A 189 -1.27 -1.01 22.98
CA LEU A 189 -0.96 -0.70 21.59
C LEU A 189 -1.30 -1.93 20.75
N HIS A 190 -2.04 -1.73 19.67
CA HIS A 190 -2.35 -2.76 18.68
C HIS A 190 -1.60 -2.43 17.40
N ILE A 191 -0.96 -3.44 16.81
CA ILE A 191 -0.12 -3.28 15.63
C ILE A 191 -0.61 -4.27 14.57
N ALA A 192 -0.90 -3.78 13.37
CA ALA A 192 -1.04 -4.64 12.21
C ALA A 192 0.35 -4.98 11.67
N ASP A 193 0.81 -6.18 11.99
CA ASP A 193 2.11 -6.72 11.58
C ASP A 193 1.95 -7.37 10.21
N SER A 194 1.81 -6.52 9.18
CA SER A 194 1.18 -6.86 7.90
C SER A 194 1.81 -8.07 7.22
N ASN A 195 3.14 -8.12 7.12
CA ASN A 195 3.83 -9.21 6.44
C ASN A 195 4.12 -10.44 7.31
N HIS A 196 3.71 -10.41 8.59
CA HIS A 196 3.50 -11.62 9.38
C HIS A 196 2.02 -12.01 9.44
N ASN A 197 1.13 -11.38 8.64
CA ASN A 197 -0.29 -11.71 8.53
C ASN A 197 -1.00 -11.85 9.88
N ARG A 198 -0.74 -10.92 10.80
CA ARG A 198 -1.26 -10.98 12.18
C ARG A 198 -1.45 -9.60 12.79
N ILE A 199 -2.22 -9.56 13.88
CA ILE A 199 -2.34 -8.41 14.77
C ILE A 199 -1.63 -8.71 16.08
N LEU A 200 -0.82 -7.78 16.56
CA LEU A 200 -0.22 -7.84 17.89
C LEU A 200 -0.99 -6.94 18.85
N ARG A 201 -1.27 -7.44 20.05
CA ARG A 201 -1.72 -6.61 21.17
C ARG A 201 -0.60 -6.54 22.20
N CYS A 202 -0.09 -5.34 22.38
CA CYS A 202 1.06 -5.05 23.23
C CYS A 202 0.61 -4.23 24.44
N LYS A 203 0.98 -4.64 25.65
CA LYS A 203 0.74 -3.88 26.88
C LYS A 203 1.85 -2.84 27.06
N MET A 204 1.47 -1.57 27.14
CA MET A 204 2.41 -0.47 27.39
C MET A 204 2.99 -0.58 28.82
N LYS A 205 4.31 -0.56 28.94
CA LYS A 205 5.06 -0.50 30.22
C LYS A 205 5.52 0.92 30.53
N SER A 206 5.92 1.62 29.48
CA SER A 206 6.25 3.04 29.45
C SER A 206 5.85 3.58 28.07
N ASP A 207 6.21 4.82 27.74
CA ASP A 207 5.93 5.37 26.41
C ASP A 207 6.76 4.71 25.30
N THR A 208 7.93 4.17 25.64
CA THR A 208 8.92 3.60 24.72
C THR A 208 9.15 2.10 24.94
N GLU A 209 8.34 1.45 25.79
CA GLU A 209 8.44 0.02 26.05
C GLU A 209 7.05 -0.61 26.09
N ALA A 210 6.87 -1.69 25.32
CA ALA A 210 5.65 -2.47 25.26
C ALA A 210 5.96 -3.97 25.25
N GLU A 211 5.12 -4.77 25.88
CA GLU A 211 5.24 -6.23 25.93
C GLU A 211 4.15 -6.86 25.08
N VAL A 212 4.49 -7.76 24.15
CA VAL A 212 3.49 -8.53 23.40
C VAL A 212 2.75 -9.45 24.36
N VAL A 213 1.45 -9.24 24.54
CA VAL A 213 0.62 -10.07 25.43
C VAL A 213 -0.29 -11.03 24.65
N GLU A 214 -0.63 -10.69 23.41
CA GLU A 214 -1.42 -11.56 22.53
C GLU A 214 -0.94 -11.41 21.09
N ILE A 215 -0.83 -12.56 20.41
CA ILE A 215 -0.66 -12.66 18.96
C ILE A 215 -1.99 -13.17 18.41
N ILE A 216 -2.53 -12.46 17.41
CA ILE A 216 -3.84 -12.73 16.84
C ILE A 216 -3.66 -12.99 15.35
N GLY A 217 -3.90 -14.22 14.92
CA GLY A 217 -3.61 -14.72 13.59
C GLY A 217 -2.54 -15.81 13.62
N SER A 218 -2.71 -16.87 12.81
CA SER A 218 -1.76 -17.98 12.71
C SER A 218 -0.41 -17.58 12.10
N GLY A 219 -0.40 -16.48 11.34
CA GLY A 219 0.74 -16.00 10.56
C GLY A 219 0.72 -16.45 9.09
N ASP A 220 -0.12 -17.42 8.76
CA ASP A 220 -0.36 -17.84 7.38
C ASP A 220 -1.31 -16.87 6.67
N ALA A 221 -1.04 -16.60 5.40
CA ALA A 221 -1.93 -15.82 4.55
C ALA A 221 -3.24 -16.58 4.30
N GLY A 222 -4.38 -15.97 4.63
CA GLY A 222 -5.71 -16.52 4.33
C GLY A 222 -6.83 -15.77 5.05
N ALA A 223 -8.07 -16.21 4.85
CA ALA A 223 -9.28 -15.51 5.32
C ALA A 223 -10.06 -16.26 6.43
N LYS A 224 -9.45 -17.29 7.04
CA LYS A 224 -10.13 -18.14 8.01
C LYS A 224 -10.51 -17.35 9.27
N ASP A 225 -11.78 -17.47 9.72
CA ASP A 225 -12.27 -17.03 11.03
C ASP A 225 -12.00 -18.08 12.11
N GLY A 226 -12.08 -17.72 13.40
CA GLY A 226 -11.91 -18.69 14.49
C GLY A 226 -11.32 -18.10 15.75
N SER A 227 -10.61 -18.93 16.54
CA SER A 227 -9.82 -18.44 17.66
C SER A 227 -8.63 -17.60 17.19
N PHE A 228 -7.95 -16.91 18.10
CA PHE A 228 -6.75 -16.14 17.76
C PHE A 228 -5.65 -16.97 17.09
N GLU A 229 -5.52 -18.24 17.44
CA GLU A 229 -4.49 -19.14 16.91
C GLU A 229 -4.89 -19.75 15.54
N GLU A 230 -6.19 -19.83 15.25
CA GLU A 230 -6.72 -20.43 14.02
C GLU A 230 -7.03 -19.41 12.93
N ALA A 231 -7.36 -18.18 13.32
CA ALA A 231 -7.72 -17.13 12.40
C ALA A 231 -6.53 -16.82 11.48
N MET A 232 -6.82 -16.48 10.23
CA MET A 232 -5.82 -16.08 9.25
C MET A 232 -6.17 -14.68 8.75
N PHE A 233 -5.15 -13.89 8.47
CA PHE A 233 -5.24 -12.61 7.78
C PHE A 233 -4.40 -12.67 6.51
N PHE A 234 -4.51 -11.69 5.64
CA PHE A 234 -3.61 -11.51 4.52
C PHE A 234 -3.27 -10.02 4.37
N ARG A 235 -2.07 -9.67 4.83
CA ARG A 235 -1.53 -8.30 4.88
C ARG A 235 -2.49 -7.28 5.49
N PRO A 236 -2.93 -7.48 6.74
CA PRO A 236 -3.82 -6.52 7.39
C PRO A 236 -3.16 -5.14 7.48
N GLN A 237 -3.94 -4.08 7.25
CA GLN A 237 -3.52 -2.69 7.39
C GLN A 237 -4.25 -2.05 8.59
N GLY A 238 -5.27 -1.23 8.37
CA GLY A 238 -6.06 -0.54 9.39
C GLY A 238 -6.42 -1.42 10.57
N VAL A 239 -6.11 -0.96 11.77
CA VAL A 239 -6.59 -1.56 13.03
C VAL A 239 -7.19 -0.46 13.88
N ARG A 240 -8.43 -0.61 14.32
CA ARG A 240 -9.13 0.38 15.15
C ARG A 240 -9.72 -0.28 16.40
N ALA A 241 -9.27 0.15 17.57
CA ALA A 241 -9.85 -0.31 18.84
C ALA A 241 -11.12 0.46 19.19
N VAL A 242 -12.18 -0.25 19.57
CA VAL A 242 -13.45 0.29 20.05
C VAL A 242 -13.93 -0.57 21.22
N GLY A 243 -13.86 -0.05 22.44
CA GLY A 243 -14.14 -0.82 23.65
C GLY A 243 -13.24 -2.06 23.78
N HIS A 244 -13.83 -3.25 23.81
CA HIS A 244 -13.14 -4.53 23.88
C HIS A 244 -12.92 -5.21 22.52
N LYS A 245 -13.26 -4.51 21.42
CA LYS A 245 -13.14 -5.04 20.07
C LYS A 245 -12.07 -4.29 19.28
N LEU A 246 -11.46 -4.98 18.33
CA LEU A 246 -10.67 -4.37 17.27
C LEU A 246 -11.38 -4.61 15.94
N TYR A 247 -11.40 -3.60 15.08
CA TYR A 247 -11.81 -3.75 13.70
C TYR A 247 -10.58 -3.64 12.81
N VAL A 248 -10.44 -4.59 11.90
CA VAL A 248 -9.23 -4.77 11.08
C VAL A 248 -9.61 -4.72 9.61
N SER A 249 -8.91 -3.87 8.86
CA SER A 249 -8.86 -3.90 7.40
C SER A 249 -7.91 -5.01 6.98
N ASP A 250 -8.47 -6.13 6.55
CA ASP A 250 -7.72 -7.29 6.09
C ASP A 250 -7.60 -7.20 4.56
N THR A 251 -6.61 -6.41 4.14
CA THR A 251 -6.61 -5.70 2.86
C THR A 251 -6.60 -6.60 1.65
N GLU A 252 -5.70 -7.60 1.60
CA GLU A 252 -5.59 -8.53 0.46
C GLU A 252 -6.68 -9.60 0.45
N ASN A 253 -7.32 -9.85 1.60
CA ASN A 253 -8.54 -10.66 1.61
C ASN A 253 -9.76 -9.84 1.18
N HIS A 254 -9.64 -8.51 1.09
CA HIS A 254 -10.76 -7.59 0.85
C HIS A 254 -11.88 -7.75 1.89
N LEU A 255 -11.50 -7.86 3.17
CA LEU A 255 -12.40 -8.10 4.29
C LEU A 255 -12.27 -7.01 5.38
N ILE A 256 -13.34 -6.82 6.14
CA ILE A 256 -13.31 -6.20 7.46
C ILE A 256 -13.52 -7.29 8.50
N ARG A 257 -12.56 -7.41 9.42
CA ARG A 257 -12.56 -8.42 10.48
C ARG A 257 -12.84 -7.76 11.83
N GLU A 258 -13.66 -8.41 12.64
CA GLU A 258 -13.92 -8.04 14.03
C GLU A 258 -13.17 -9.02 14.94
N VAL A 259 -12.27 -8.47 15.76
CA VAL A 259 -11.52 -9.20 16.78
C VAL A 259 -12.13 -8.89 18.13
N ASP A 260 -12.71 -9.89 18.78
CA ASP A 260 -13.25 -9.77 20.12
C ASP A 260 -12.20 -10.23 21.15
N ILE A 261 -11.67 -9.27 21.92
CA ILE A 261 -10.62 -9.54 22.91
C ILE A 261 -11.13 -10.38 24.08
N GLN A 262 -12.41 -10.27 24.44
CA GLN A 262 -12.99 -11.02 25.57
C GLN A 262 -13.32 -12.45 25.14
N ALA A 263 -13.94 -12.61 23.98
CA ALA A 263 -14.27 -13.92 23.43
C ALA A 263 -13.06 -14.66 22.84
N ARG A 264 -11.96 -13.93 22.55
CA ARG A 264 -10.74 -14.43 21.89
C ARG A 264 -11.01 -15.02 20.51
N THR A 265 -11.87 -14.35 19.74
CA THR A 265 -12.28 -14.79 18.41
C THR A 265 -12.09 -13.70 17.36
N VAL A 266 -11.93 -14.13 16.12
CA VAL A 266 -11.94 -13.28 14.92
C VAL A 266 -13.10 -13.71 14.04
N THR A 267 -13.89 -12.74 13.58
CA THR A 267 -15.03 -12.96 12.68
C THR A 267 -15.02 -11.98 11.52
N THR A 268 -15.50 -12.40 10.37
CA THR A 268 -15.68 -11.53 9.21
C THR A 268 -17.01 -10.79 9.30
N ILE A 269 -16.98 -9.45 9.25
CA ILE A 269 -18.18 -8.61 9.37
C ILE A 269 -18.52 -7.85 8.09
N ALA A 270 -17.56 -7.68 7.17
CA ALA A 270 -17.84 -7.19 5.83
C ALA A 270 -16.84 -7.77 4.81
N GLY A 271 -17.28 -7.88 3.55
CA GLY A 271 -16.51 -8.49 2.48
C GLY A 271 -16.81 -9.96 2.26
N THR A 272 -16.55 -10.42 1.03
CA THR A 272 -16.80 -11.80 0.58
C THR A 272 -15.53 -12.62 0.41
N GLY A 273 -14.35 -12.01 0.60
CA GLY A 273 -13.06 -12.66 0.32
C GLY A 273 -12.62 -12.55 -1.14
N THR A 274 -13.34 -11.78 -1.97
CA THR A 274 -13.04 -11.59 -3.39
C THR A 274 -13.02 -10.11 -3.71
N GLN A 275 -12.07 -9.70 -4.55
CA GLN A 275 -11.94 -8.32 -5.02
C GLN A 275 -13.20 -7.90 -5.80
N ALA A 276 -13.81 -6.78 -5.41
CA ALA A 276 -14.88 -6.17 -6.17
C ALA A 276 -14.35 -5.43 -7.40
N LEU A 277 -15.00 -5.64 -8.55
CA LEU A 277 -14.77 -4.84 -9.76
C LEU A 277 -15.78 -3.69 -9.82
N GLY A 278 -15.28 -2.45 -9.81
CA GLY A 278 -16.11 -1.24 -9.89
C GLY A 278 -16.54 -0.67 -8.54
N ARG A 279 -17.67 0.05 -8.54
CA ARG A 279 -18.14 0.81 -7.38
C ARG A 279 -18.66 -0.09 -6.26
N LEU A 280 -18.40 0.32 -5.02
CA LEU A 280 -18.96 -0.31 -3.84
C LEU A 280 -20.49 -0.30 -3.90
N GLN A 281 -21.09 -1.45 -3.54
CA GLN A 281 -22.53 -1.63 -3.44
C GLN A 281 -23.00 -1.46 -1.99
N SER A 282 -24.27 -1.17 -1.79
CA SER A 282 -24.88 -1.17 -0.46
C SER A 282 -25.53 -2.52 -0.15
N GLY A 283 -25.51 -2.93 1.12
CA GLY A 283 -26.21 -4.12 1.59
C GLY A 283 -25.56 -4.75 2.83
N PRO A 284 -25.99 -5.98 3.21
CA PRO A 284 -25.39 -6.70 4.32
C PRO A 284 -23.89 -6.89 4.11
N GLY A 285 -23.07 -6.48 5.08
CA GLY A 285 -21.62 -6.38 4.95
C GLY A 285 -20.97 -7.63 4.37
N THR A 286 -21.35 -8.81 4.85
CA THR A 286 -20.79 -10.11 4.42
C THR A 286 -21.22 -10.57 3.02
N HIS A 287 -22.13 -9.85 2.38
CA HIS A 287 -22.61 -10.13 1.01
C HIS A 287 -22.08 -9.13 -0.01
N VAL A 288 -21.41 -8.06 0.43
CA VAL A 288 -20.84 -7.03 -0.44
C VAL A 288 -19.36 -7.31 -0.62
N ALA A 289 -18.93 -7.59 -1.85
CA ALA A 289 -17.51 -7.67 -2.18
C ALA A 289 -16.84 -6.30 -1.97
N LEU A 290 -15.66 -6.27 -1.36
CA LEU A 290 -14.90 -5.03 -1.11
C LEU A 290 -13.69 -4.97 -2.05
N ASN A 291 -13.05 -3.81 -2.09
CA ASN A 291 -11.86 -3.61 -2.90
C ASN A 291 -10.81 -2.86 -2.06
N SER A 292 -9.91 -3.65 -1.48
CA SER A 292 -8.77 -3.23 -0.66
C SER A 292 -9.10 -2.17 0.40
N PRO A 293 -9.83 -2.55 1.47
CA PRO A 293 -9.97 -1.69 2.65
C PRO A 293 -8.59 -1.46 3.27
N TRP A 294 -8.24 -0.21 3.56
CA TRP A 294 -6.89 0.16 3.98
C TRP A 294 -6.81 0.69 5.41
N ASP A 295 -7.77 1.53 5.81
CA ASP A 295 -7.81 2.08 7.17
C ASP A 295 -9.24 2.29 7.67
N ILE A 296 -9.42 2.35 8.98
CA ILE A 296 -10.73 2.40 9.67
C ILE A 296 -10.75 3.52 10.69
N ALA A 297 -11.81 4.32 10.69
CA ALA A 297 -12.19 5.21 11.78
C ALA A 297 -13.55 4.79 12.36
N TYR A 298 -13.78 5.09 13.64
CA TYR A 298 -15.06 4.84 14.31
C TYR A 298 -15.70 6.16 14.72
N HIS A 299 -17.00 6.31 14.45
CA HIS A 299 -17.80 7.44 14.88
C HIS A 299 -19.29 7.06 14.90
N ASN A 300 -19.99 7.38 16.00
CA ASN A 300 -21.43 7.15 16.18
C ASN A 300 -21.91 5.75 15.74
N ASP A 301 -21.34 4.70 16.34
CA ASP A 301 -21.67 3.29 16.06
C ASP A 301 -21.50 2.85 14.60
N SER A 302 -20.74 3.61 13.81
CA SER A 302 -20.37 3.28 12.44
C SER A 302 -18.85 3.23 12.30
N LEU A 303 -18.38 2.32 11.44
CA LEU A 303 -17.03 2.34 10.91
C LEU A 303 -17.02 3.10 9.59
N TYR A 304 -16.05 3.99 9.44
CA TYR A 304 -15.71 4.64 8.18
C TYR A 304 -14.43 4.01 7.67
N ILE A 305 -14.48 3.50 6.44
CA ILE A 305 -13.43 2.65 5.88
C ILE A 305 -12.86 3.34 4.65
N ALA A 306 -11.55 3.57 4.63
CA ALA A 306 -10.85 4.02 3.45
C ALA A 306 -10.69 2.84 2.48
N MET A 307 -11.49 2.83 1.40
CA MET A 307 -11.46 1.79 0.37
C MET A 307 -10.51 2.20 -0.74
N ALA A 308 -9.23 1.86 -0.57
CA ALA A 308 -8.16 2.25 -1.48
C ALA A 308 -8.44 1.81 -2.92
N GLY A 309 -8.83 0.55 -3.10
CA GLY A 309 -9.00 -0.05 -4.42
C GLY A 309 -10.23 0.39 -5.21
N SER A 310 -11.26 0.92 -4.53
CA SER A 310 -12.42 1.52 -5.23
C SER A 310 -12.38 3.04 -5.28
N HIS A 311 -11.37 3.67 -4.66
CA HIS A 311 -11.27 5.12 -4.50
C HIS A 311 -12.51 5.74 -3.84
N GLN A 312 -12.96 5.12 -2.74
CA GLN A 312 -14.15 5.52 -1.99
C GLN A 312 -13.90 5.49 -0.48
N ILE A 313 -14.75 6.20 0.26
CA ILE A 313 -14.96 5.94 1.70
C ILE A 313 -16.24 5.13 1.82
N ALA A 314 -16.21 4.04 2.57
CA ALA A 314 -17.40 3.25 2.93
C ALA A 314 -17.83 3.56 4.37
N ARG A 315 -19.11 3.31 4.66
CA ARG A 315 -19.65 3.31 6.01
C ARG A 315 -20.26 1.94 6.31
N LEU A 316 -19.86 1.33 7.41
CA LEU A 316 -20.43 0.09 7.95
C LEU A 316 -21.10 0.41 9.29
N ASP A 317 -22.42 0.26 9.35
CA ASP A 317 -23.18 0.43 10.60
C ASP A 317 -23.03 -0.82 11.48
N LEU A 318 -22.58 -0.66 12.72
CA LEU A 318 -22.24 -1.80 13.57
C LEU A 318 -23.46 -2.49 14.20
N ASN A 319 -24.63 -1.83 14.19
CA ASN A 319 -25.87 -2.38 14.73
C ASN A 319 -26.56 -3.26 13.70
N THR A 320 -26.69 -2.76 12.48
CA THR A 320 -27.34 -3.45 11.35
C THR A 320 -26.38 -4.40 10.62
N LYS A 321 -25.07 -4.12 10.67
CA LYS A 321 -24.02 -4.75 9.87
C LYS A 321 -24.17 -4.52 8.36
N ASP A 322 -24.89 -3.47 7.97
CA ASP A 322 -24.98 -3.04 6.57
C ASP A 322 -23.82 -2.09 6.22
N ILE A 323 -23.23 -2.30 5.04
CA ILE A 323 -22.21 -1.44 4.45
C ILE A 323 -22.77 -0.66 3.27
N GLU A 324 -22.33 0.58 3.09
CA GLU A 324 -22.71 1.45 1.98
C GLU A 324 -21.56 2.37 1.55
N PRO A 325 -21.56 2.87 0.30
CA PRO A 325 -20.73 4.00 -0.10
C PRO A 325 -21.06 5.25 0.72
N TYR A 326 -20.04 5.87 1.30
CA TYR A 326 -20.18 7.11 2.05
C TYR A 326 -19.66 8.32 1.26
N ALA A 327 -18.51 8.19 0.60
CA ALA A 327 -17.94 9.25 -0.24
C ALA A 327 -17.15 8.68 -1.42
N GLY A 328 -17.00 9.48 -2.47
CA GLY A 328 -16.30 9.10 -3.69
C GLY A 328 -17.23 8.45 -4.71
N ASN A 329 -17.15 8.90 -5.96
CA ASN A 329 -17.90 8.31 -7.07
C ASN A 329 -17.19 7.11 -7.73
N GLY A 330 -15.99 6.76 -7.27
CA GLY A 330 -15.17 5.63 -7.75
C GLY A 330 -14.20 5.95 -8.89
N ARG A 331 -14.17 7.19 -9.40
CA ARG A 331 -13.10 7.64 -10.31
C ARG A 331 -11.89 8.09 -9.51
N GLU A 332 -10.71 7.65 -9.96
CA GLU A 332 -9.42 8.08 -9.44
C GLU A 332 -9.09 9.52 -9.90
N ASN A 333 -9.30 10.50 -9.02
CA ASN A 333 -8.96 11.90 -9.28
C ASN A 333 -9.01 12.73 -7.99
N ILE A 334 -8.78 14.06 -8.10
CA ILE A 334 -9.00 15.02 -7.01
C ILE A 334 -10.12 16.00 -7.39
N VAL A 335 -11.34 15.70 -6.97
CA VAL A 335 -12.50 16.60 -7.17
C VAL A 335 -13.25 16.76 -5.85
N ASP A 336 -13.34 18.00 -5.39
CA ASP A 336 -14.16 18.42 -4.26
C ASP A 336 -15.60 18.62 -4.73
N ASP A 337 -16.55 18.11 -3.94
CA ASP A 337 -17.99 18.24 -4.14
C ASP A 337 -18.70 17.69 -2.90
N PHE A 338 -20.03 17.65 -2.92
CA PHE A 338 -20.82 16.78 -2.08
C PHE A 338 -20.31 15.33 -2.14
N ARG A 339 -20.28 14.64 -0.99
CA ARG A 339 -19.52 13.41 -0.77
C ARG A 339 -19.67 12.33 -1.84
N MET A 340 -20.86 12.16 -2.41
CA MET A 340 -21.13 11.14 -3.43
C MET A 340 -20.68 11.52 -4.86
N ASN A 341 -20.46 12.80 -5.13
CA ASN A 341 -20.00 13.31 -6.43
C ASN A 341 -18.48 13.49 -6.48
N ALA A 342 -17.86 13.71 -5.32
CA ALA A 342 -16.43 13.86 -5.18
C ALA A 342 -15.65 12.71 -5.83
N GLN A 343 -14.44 13.00 -6.28
CA GLN A 343 -13.51 12.00 -6.82
C GLN A 343 -12.33 11.93 -5.86
N LEU A 344 -12.00 10.72 -5.43
CA LEU A 344 -10.90 10.41 -4.54
C LEU A 344 -9.86 9.59 -5.31
N ALA A 345 -8.69 9.38 -4.74
CA ALA A 345 -7.63 8.60 -5.37
C ALA A 345 -6.85 7.82 -4.30
N GLN A 346 -7.29 6.58 -4.09
CA GLN A 346 -6.67 5.62 -3.17
C GLN A 346 -6.58 6.16 -1.74
N PRO A 347 -7.72 6.42 -1.06
CA PRO A 347 -7.69 6.83 0.33
C PRO A 347 -7.08 5.72 1.20
N SER A 348 -6.09 6.05 2.02
CA SER A 348 -5.30 5.04 2.77
C SER A 348 -5.12 5.32 4.25
N GLY A 349 -5.39 6.54 4.72
CA GLY A 349 -5.37 6.91 6.13
C GLY A 349 -6.64 7.63 6.49
N ILE A 350 -7.24 7.36 7.66
CA ILE A 350 -8.51 7.95 8.04
C ILE A 350 -8.58 8.24 9.54
N SER A 351 -9.08 9.42 9.91
CA SER A 351 -9.18 9.87 11.29
C SER A 351 -10.38 10.76 11.49
N VAL A 352 -11.12 10.56 12.58
CA VAL A 352 -12.25 11.41 12.97
C VAL A 352 -11.80 12.36 14.07
N HIS A 353 -12.17 13.63 13.92
CA HIS A 353 -12.09 14.60 15.00
C HIS A 353 -13.21 15.64 14.87
N ASP A 354 -13.91 15.89 15.98
CA ASP A 354 -15.13 16.70 16.03
C ASP A 354 -16.13 16.28 14.93
N ASP A 355 -16.60 17.23 14.12
CA ASP A 355 -17.62 17.02 13.08
C ASP A 355 -17.01 16.67 11.70
N TYR A 356 -15.75 16.25 11.66
CA TYR A 356 -15.05 15.96 10.42
C TYR A 356 -14.38 14.58 10.41
N LEU A 357 -14.48 13.95 9.25
CA LEU A 357 -13.65 12.83 8.83
C LEU A 357 -12.49 13.36 8.00
N TYR A 358 -11.26 13.20 8.46
CA TYR A 358 -10.03 13.53 7.72
C TYR A 358 -9.45 12.27 7.10
N PHE A 359 -8.91 12.41 5.89
CA PHE A 359 -8.29 11.29 5.21
C PHE A 359 -7.08 11.70 4.36
N ALA A 360 -6.13 10.77 4.28
CA ALA A 360 -5.01 10.81 3.35
C ALA A 360 -5.47 10.20 2.02
N ASP A 361 -5.43 10.98 0.95
CA ASP A 361 -5.82 10.60 -0.40
C ASP A 361 -4.53 10.40 -1.22
N SER A 362 -4.02 9.17 -1.19
CA SER A 362 -2.59 8.87 -1.38
C SER A 362 -2.09 9.13 -2.79
N GLU A 363 -2.83 8.69 -3.81
CA GLU A 363 -2.39 8.78 -5.21
C GLU A 363 -2.40 10.22 -5.74
N VAL A 364 -3.16 11.12 -5.10
CA VAL A 364 -3.16 12.57 -5.35
C VAL A 364 -2.35 13.36 -4.33
N SER A 365 -1.66 12.66 -3.42
CA SER A 365 -0.81 13.23 -2.37
C SER A 365 -1.50 14.34 -1.58
N ALA A 366 -2.75 14.07 -1.14
CA ALA A 366 -3.60 15.08 -0.54
C ALA A 366 -4.02 14.75 0.90
N LEU A 367 -4.21 15.80 1.70
CA LEU A 367 -4.99 15.76 2.93
C LEU A 367 -6.35 16.36 2.63
N ARG A 368 -7.40 15.60 2.90
CA ARG A 368 -8.78 16.00 2.61
C ARG A 368 -9.69 15.75 3.81
N ARG A 369 -10.85 16.38 3.82
CA ARG A 369 -11.85 16.21 4.89
C ARG A 369 -13.26 16.07 4.34
N ILE A 370 -14.13 15.45 5.12
CA ILE A 370 -15.57 15.33 4.90
C ILE A 370 -16.30 15.86 6.14
N GLY A 371 -17.20 16.82 5.98
CA GLY A 371 -18.07 17.24 7.08
C GLY A 371 -19.22 16.26 7.28
N PHE A 372 -19.49 15.85 8.53
CA PHE A 372 -20.60 14.93 8.82
C PHE A 372 -21.97 15.60 8.62
N GLU A 373 -22.07 16.92 8.81
CA GLU A 373 -23.33 17.67 8.69
C GLU A 373 -23.57 18.24 7.29
N ASP A 374 -22.58 18.87 6.67
CA ASP A 374 -22.70 19.51 5.35
C ASP A 374 -22.44 18.54 4.18
N GLU A 375 -21.90 17.36 4.50
CA GLU A 375 -21.58 16.28 3.58
C GLU A 375 -20.64 16.71 2.45
N GLN A 376 -19.84 17.77 2.66
CA GLN A 376 -18.89 18.28 1.67
C GLN A 376 -17.54 17.61 1.81
N VAL A 377 -16.95 17.23 0.67
CA VAL A 377 -15.54 16.83 0.58
C VAL A 377 -14.71 18.04 0.18
N GLU A 378 -13.70 18.35 0.98
CA GLU A 378 -12.80 19.48 0.74
C GLU A 378 -11.33 19.05 0.76
N THR A 379 -10.57 19.55 -0.20
CA THR A 379 -9.12 19.41 -0.25
C THR A 379 -8.47 20.49 0.59
N LEU A 380 -7.71 20.07 1.60
CA LEU A 380 -6.93 20.98 2.44
C LEU A 380 -5.55 21.19 1.84
N ILE A 381 -4.89 20.12 1.41
CA ILE A 381 -3.53 20.11 0.83
C ILE A 381 -3.54 19.10 -0.31
N GLY A 382 -2.83 19.39 -1.41
CA GLY A 382 -2.74 18.51 -2.58
C GLY A 382 -3.37 19.13 -3.84
N HIS A 383 -2.87 18.75 -5.02
CA HIS A 383 -3.21 19.44 -6.27
C HIS A 383 -3.47 18.52 -7.47
N GLY A 384 -3.15 17.22 -7.40
CA GLY A 384 -3.38 16.29 -8.50
C GLY A 384 -2.52 15.03 -8.44
N LEU A 385 -2.83 14.07 -9.32
CA LEU A 385 -2.17 12.75 -9.41
C LEU A 385 -0.66 12.81 -9.65
N PHE A 386 -0.15 13.91 -10.21
CA PHE A 386 1.25 14.12 -10.54
C PHE A 386 1.82 15.41 -9.93
N ASP A 387 1.05 16.10 -9.08
CA ASP A 387 1.50 17.32 -8.39
C ASP A 387 1.81 17.02 -6.92
N TYR A 388 2.93 16.33 -6.74
CA TYR A 388 3.45 15.87 -5.46
C TYR A 388 4.80 16.51 -5.14
N GLY A 389 5.29 16.32 -3.92
CA GLY A 389 6.63 16.75 -3.51
C GLY A 389 6.74 16.97 -2.01
N HIS A 390 7.79 17.67 -1.58
CA HIS A 390 8.03 17.97 -0.16
C HIS A 390 8.18 19.48 0.04
N HIS A 391 7.07 20.16 0.30
CA HIS A 391 7.06 21.62 0.50
C HIS A 391 6.23 22.00 1.73
N ASP A 392 6.85 22.71 2.67
CA ASP A 392 6.20 23.29 3.85
C ASP A 392 5.61 24.68 3.55
N GLY A 393 4.73 25.17 4.42
CA GLY A 393 4.15 26.50 4.32
C GLY A 393 2.63 26.50 4.26
N ASP A 394 2.05 27.46 3.56
CA ASP A 394 0.59 27.58 3.46
C ASP A 394 0.01 26.37 2.72
N PHE A 395 -1.17 25.91 3.16
CA PHE A 395 -1.86 24.74 2.61
C PHE A 395 -1.97 24.76 1.08
N ALA A 396 -2.20 25.94 0.47
CA ALA A 396 -2.36 26.11 -0.98
C ALA A 396 -1.06 25.92 -1.79
N GLN A 397 0.11 25.89 -1.14
CA GLN A 397 1.42 25.68 -1.77
C GLN A 397 2.13 24.45 -1.22
N ALA A 398 1.63 23.89 -0.12
CA ALA A 398 2.15 22.68 0.48
C ALA A 398 2.18 21.53 -0.52
N ARG A 399 3.14 20.63 -0.34
CA ARG A 399 3.24 19.38 -1.08
C ARG A 399 3.52 18.22 -0.13
N LEU A 400 2.83 17.12 -0.41
CA LEU A 400 3.03 15.80 0.18
C LEU A 400 3.41 14.82 -0.94
N GLN A 401 3.83 13.62 -0.57
CA GLN A 401 4.08 12.54 -1.52
C GLN A 401 3.55 11.22 -0.94
N HIS A 402 2.48 10.70 -1.55
CA HIS A 402 1.85 9.42 -1.22
C HIS A 402 1.63 9.22 0.29
N ALA A 403 1.00 10.18 0.95
CA ALA A 403 0.78 10.12 2.40
C ALA A 403 -0.23 9.02 2.75
N LEU A 404 0.15 8.08 3.62
CA LEU A 404 -0.70 6.93 3.97
C LEU A 404 -1.40 7.06 5.32
N GLY A 405 -0.93 7.90 6.24
CA GLY A 405 -1.43 7.98 7.62
C GLY A 405 -1.85 9.37 8.04
N VAL A 406 -2.96 9.48 8.77
CA VAL A 406 -3.41 10.74 9.38
C VAL A 406 -3.93 10.53 10.79
N SER A 407 -3.63 11.47 11.68
CA SER A 407 -4.21 11.55 13.02
C SER A 407 -4.63 12.98 13.33
N ALA A 408 -5.94 13.19 13.39
CA ALA A 408 -6.55 14.47 13.67
C ALA A 408 -6.72 14.70 15.17
N THR A 409 -6.49 15.94 15.58
CA THR A 409 -6.67 16.45 16.95
C THR A 409 -7.35 17.82 16.88
N SER A 410 -7.70 18.40 18.03
CA SER A 410 -8.40 19.70 18.09
C SER A 410 -7.58 20.89 17.61
N SER A 411 -6.26 20.72 17.46
CA SER A 411 -5.36 21.81 17.06
C SER A 411 -4.62 21.55 15.76
N ALA A 412 -4.46 20.29 15.36
CA ALA A 412 -3.65 19.92 14.22
C ALA A 412 -3.98 18.52 13.70
N ILE A 413 -3.59 18.28 12.45
CA ILE A 413 -3.58 16.95 11.84
C ILE A 413 -2.13 16.56 11.63
N TYR A 414 -1.74 15.41 12.16
CA TYR A 414 -0.44 14.80 11.91
C TYR A 414 -0.55 13.85 10.73
N ILE A 415 0.41 13.90 9.82
CA ILE A 415 0.40 13.19 8.56
C ILE A 415 1.68 12.37 8.46
N ALA A 416 1.55 11.06 8.19
CA ALA A 416 2.66 10.24 7.73
C ALA A 416 2.81 10.46 6.23
N ASP A 417 3.75 11.34 5.88
CA ASP A 417 4.07 11.72 4.51
C ASP A 417 5.10 10.73 3.95
N THR A 418 4.57 9.55 3.63
CA THR A 418 5.28 8.27 3.55
C THR A 418 6.46 8.32 2.58
N TYR A 419 6.26 8.79 1.36
CA TYR A 419 7.32 8.81 0.34
C TYR A 419 8.30 9.97 0.49
N ASN A 420 7.96 10.97 1.31
CA ASN A 420 8.92 11.97 1.78
C ASN A 420 9.66 11.52 3.06
N HIS A 421 9.38 10.31 3.55
CA HIS A 421 9.96 9.74 4.77
C HIS A 421 9.84 10.66 5.98
N ALA A 422 8.68 11.29 6.14
CA ALA A 422 8.49 12.38 7.09
C ALA A 422 7.17 12.29 7.85
N ILE A 423 7.15 12.91 9.04
CA ILE A 423 5.92 13.26 9.74
C ILE A 423 5.70 14.76 9.61
N ARG A 424 4.53 15.15 9.12
CA ARG A 424 4.14 16.54 8.92
C ARG A 424 3.00 16.92 9.88
N ARG A 425 2.91 18.19 10.23
CA ARG A 425 1.82 18.76 11.05
C ARG A 425 1.11 19.85 10.26
N ALA A 426 -0.16 19.63 9.99
CA ALA A 426 -1.07 20.60 9.39
C ALA A 426 -1.84 21.31 10.51
N ASP A 427 -1.56 22.59 10.71
CA ASP A 427 -2.24 23.44 11.69
C ASP A 427 -3.49 24.06 11.06
N LEU A 428 -4.66 23.68 11.55
CA LEU A 428 -5.95 24.07 10.95
C LEU A 428 -6.28 25.55 11.13
N LYS A 429 -5.78 26.18 12.19
CA LYS A 429 -6.05 27.59 12.49
C LYS A 429 -5.23 28.52 11.61
N THR A 430 -3.95 28.22 11.46
CA THR A 430 -3.03 29.01 10.62
C THR A 430 -3.07 28.58 9.15
N ARG A 431 -3.64 27.40 8.85
CA ARG A 431 -3.65 26.77 7.52
C ARG A 431 -2.24 26.60 6.95
N ARG A 432 -1.33 26.14 7.80
CA ARG A 432 0.07 25.89 7.45
C ARG A 432 0.49 24.47 7.79
N ILE A 433 1.28 23.86 6.92
CA ILE A 433 1.95 22.60 7.17
C ILE A 433 3.42 22.84 7.49
N THR A 434 3.94 22.08 8.44
CA THR A 434 5.36 22.05 8.79
C THR A 434 5.85 20.61 8.91
N THR A 435 7.08 20.34 8.50
CA THR A 435 7.76 19.09 8.80
C THR A 435 8.05 19.05 10.30
N ILE A 436 7.81 17.91 10.96
CA ILE A 436 8.18 17.71 12.36
C ILE A 436 9.35 16.75 12.45
N VAL A 437 9.25 15.62 11.75
CA VAL A 437 10.30 14.61 11.66
C VAL A 437 10.64 14.42 10.19
N GLY A 438 11.92 14.45 9.82
CA GLY A 438 12.35 14.20 8.45
C GLY A 438 13.87 14.13 8.29
N LYS A 439 14.33 13.84 7.07
CA LYS A 439 15.76 13.81 6.75
C LYS A 439 16.25 15.18 6.28
N LYS A 440 17.50 15.53 6.61
CA LYS A 440 18.16 16.72 6.05
C LYS A 440 18.26 16.60 4.55
N ASP A 441 18.14 17.73 3.84
CA ASP A 441 18.36 17.72 2.40
C ASP A 441 19.82 17.41 2.06
N GLU A 442 20.12 17.17 0.78
CA GLU A 442 21.49 16.87 0.31
C GLU A 442 22.50 17.98 0.62
N LYS A 443 22.02 19.21 0.88
CA LYS A 443 22.84 20.36 1.27
C LYS A 443 22.98 20.49 2.78
N GLY A 444 22.42 19.55 3.55
CA GLY A 444 22.44 19.52 5.00
C GLY A 444 21.53 20.55 5.67
N ASN A 445 20.58 21.16 4.94
CA ASN A 445 19.72 22.18 5.51
C ASN A 445 18.52 21.56 6.24
N ASP A 446 18.17 22.20 7.35
CA ASP A 446 16.95 21.92 8.09
C ASP A 446 15.78 22.61 7.37
N ARG A 447 14.80 21.82 6.88
CA ARG A 447 13.63 22.33 6.17
C ARG A 447 12.56 22.89 7.11
N GLY A 448 12.98 23.56 8.18
CA GLY A 448 12.08 24.01 9.24
C GLY A 448 11.49 22.87 10.09
N ALA A 449 12.09 21.67 10.05
CA ALA A 449 11.63 20.58 10.90
C ALA A 449 12.10 20.71 12.34
N SER A 450 11.30 20.11 13.22
CA SER A 450 11.53 20.10 14.67
C SER A 450 12.58 19.08 15.11
N CYS A 451 12.76 18.02 14.32
CA CYS A 451 13.70 16.93 14.54
C CYS A 451 14.18 16.40 13.18
N MET A 452 15.48 16.48 12.93
CA MET A 452 16.09 15.97 11.70
C MET A 452 16.95 14.75 11.98
N ILE A 453 16.80 13.70 11.17
CA ILE A 453 17.66 12.52 11.29
C ILE A 453 19.11 12.91 11.00
N GLY A 454 20.01 12.55 11.92
CA GLY A 454 21.43 12.96 11.96
C GLY A 454 21.75 14.08 12.96
N ASP A 455 20.74 14.71 13.57
CA ASP A 455 20.94 15.55 14.76
C ASP A 455 21.11 14.68 15.99
N LYS A 456 22.02 15.00 16.93
CA LYS A 456 22.24 14.18 18.15
C LYS A 456 20.97 13.82 18.94
N ALA A 457 19.98 14.70 18.95
CA ALA A 457 18.70 14.48 19.64
C ALA A 457 17.75 13.52 18.89
N CYS A 458 18.06 13.24 17.63
CA CYS A 458 17.32 12.43 16.67
C CYS A 458 18.28 11.52 15.89
N ASP A 459 19.44 11.18 16.47
CA ASP A 459 20.54 10.42 15.85
C ASP A 459 20.24 8.92 15.97
N ILE A 460 19.08 8.59 15.43
CA ILE A 460 18.56 7.25 15.25
C ILE A 460 18.51 6.92 13.75
N LEU A 461 18.07 5.71 13.41
CA LEU A 461 17.80 5.31 12.03
C LEU A 461 16.74 6.24 11.38
N PRO A 462 16.92 6.72 10.13
CA PRO A 462 15.92 7.57 9.47
C PRO A 462 14.59 6.86 9.30
N LEU A 463 13.47 7.59 9.43
CA LEU A 463 12.17 7.08 9.01
C LEU A 463 12.27 6.57 7.58
N TYR A 464 11.57 5.47 7.30
CA TYR A 464 11.62 4.80 6.03
C TYR A 464 10.24 4.29 5.63
N GLU A 465 9.60 5.07 4.74
CA GLU A 465 8.20 4.89 4.32
C GLU A 465 7.24 4.66 5.51
N PRO A 466 7.09 5.62 6.44
CA PRO A 466 6.16 5.46 7.55
C PRO A 466 4.71 5.42 7.04
N ASN A 467 3.98 4.35 7.33
CA ASN A 467 2.59 4.17 6.86
C ASN A 467 1.55 4.78 7.80
N ASP A 468 1.93 5.09 9.06
CA ASP A 468 0.98 5.57 10.04
C ASP A 468 1.56 6.53 11.07
N VAL A 469 0.68 7.37 11.62
CA VAL A 469 0.98 8.21 12.78
C VAL A 469 -0.27 8.35 13.65
N VAL A 470 -0.11 8.15 14.96
CA VAL A 470 -1.19 8.29 15.95
C VAL A 470 -0.76 9.25 17.06
N ALA A 471 -1.48 10.36 17.17
CA ALA A 471 -1.25 11.35 18.21
C ALA A 471 -1.90 10.95 19.55
N ARG A 472 -1.14 11.05 20.63
CA ARG A 472 -1.59 10.84 22.02
C ARG A 472 -1.02 11.90 22.94
N GLY A 473 -1.84 12.91 23.25
CA GLY A 473 -1.39 14.07 24.01
C GLY A 473 -0.25 14.79 23.27
N LYS A 474 0.94 14.81 23.87
CA LYS A 474 2.14 15.44 23.30
C LYS A 474 3.11 14.44 22.66
N LYS A 475 2.61 13.29 22.23
CA LYS A 475 3.39 12.19 21.66
C LYS A 475 2.79 11.76 20.34
N LEU A 476 3.63 11.39 19.39
CA LEU A 476 3.25 10.77 18.13
C LEU A 476 3.86 9.38 18.05
N TYR A 477 3.02 8.36 17.92
CA TYR A 477 3.47 7.00 17.64
C TYR A 477 3.42 6.77 16.14
N ILE A 478 4.47 6.20 15.57
CA ILE A 478 4.65 6.10 14.11
C ILE A 478 4.89 4.65 13.74
N SER A 479 4.19 4.15 12.72
CA SER A 479 4.52 2.87 12.09
C SER A 479 5.58 3.12 11.03
N ASP A 480 6.82 2.73 11.30
CA ASP A 480 7.99 2.97 10.45
C ASP A 480 8.29 1.71 9.63
N THR A 481 7.52 1.57 8.54
CA THR A 481 7.20 0.29 7.91
C THR A 481 8.43 -0.40 7.32
N ASN A 482 9.24 0.27 6.51
CA ASN A 482 10.40 -0.35 5.89
C ASN A 482 11.59 -0.50 6.84
N ASN A 483 11.54 0.13 8.02
CA ASN A 483 12.47 -0.15 9.10
C ASN A 483 12.02 -1.29 10.01
N HIS A 484 10.79 -1.79 9.86
CA HIS A 484 10.23 -2.85 10.71
C HIS A 484 10.08 -2.43 12.18
N LEU A 485 9.75 -1.15 12.45
CA LEU A 485 9.74 -0.57 13.79
C LEU A 485 8.47 0.23 14.09
N ILE A 486 8.18 0.40 15.38
CA ILE A 486 7.30 1.46 15.88
C ILE A 486 8.17 2.54 16.52
N ARG A 487 7.94 3.80 16.20
CA ARG A 487 8.67 4.96 16.74
C ARG A 487 7.78 5.80 17.63
N LEU A 488 8.39 6.52 18.55
CA LEU A 488 7.78 7.57 19.36
C LEU A 488 8.49 8.89 19.06
N PHE A 489 7.72 9.91 18.69
CA PHE A 489 8.19 11.29 18.68
C PHE A 489 7.54 12.08 19.84
N ASP A 490 8.37 12.66 20.70
CA ASP A 490 7.94 13.53 21.80
C ASP A 490 7.89 15.00 21.33
N LEU A 491 6.69 15.59 21.27
CA LEU A 491 6.47 16.96 20.77
C LEU A 491 7.00 18.05 21.70
N GLU A 492 7.33 17.74 22.96
CA GLU A 492 7.93 18.71 23.89
C GLU A 492 9.45 18.65 23.85
N LYS A 493 9.99 17.43 23.86
CA LYS A 493 11.44 17.20 23.87
C LYS A 493 12.06 17.28 22.48
N MET A 494 11.24 17.13 21.45
CA MET A 494 11.65 17.05 20.05
C MET A 494 12.62 15.89 19.79
N THR A 495 12.37 14.75 20.44
CA THR A 495 13.18 13.54 20.32
C THR A 495 12.41 12.44 19.60
N LEU A 496 13.11 11.67 18.79
CA LEU A 496 12.60 10.47 18.12
C LEU A 496 13.27 9.24 18.74
N GLU A 497 12.46 8.29 19.20
CA GLU A 497 12.91 7.10 19.92
C GLU A 497 12.21 5.84 19.40
N ASP A 498 12.85 4.69 19.57
CA ASP A 498 12.28 3.38 19.26
C ASP A 498 11.34 2.96 20.38
N VAL A 499 10.15 2.49 20.02
CA VAL A 499 9.31 1.75 20.97
C VAL A 499 9.82 0.32 21.01
N LYS A 500 10.49 -0.05 22.10
CA LYS A 500 10.99 -1.41 22.32
C LYS A 500 9.80 -2.34 22.57
N ILE A 501 9.58 -3.25 21.64
CA ILE A 501 8.55 -4.28 21.77
C ILE A 501 9.26 -5.59 22.10
N SER A 502 8.88 -6.20 23.23
CA SER A 502 9.47 -7.45 23.75
C SER A 502 8.47 -8.59 23.80
#